data_AF-A0A2E4N9R4-F1
#
_entry.id   AF-A0A2E4N9R4-F1
#
_cell.length_a   1.000
_cell.length_b   1.000
_cell.length_c   1.000
_cell.angle_alpha   90.00
_cell.angle_beta   90.00
_cell.angle_gamma   90.00
#
_symmetry.space_group_name_H-M   'P 1'
#
loop_
_entity.id
_entity.type
_entity.pdbx_description
1 polymer ?
#
loop_
_entity_poly.entity_id
_entity_poly.type
_entity_poly.pdbx_seq_one_letter_code
_entity_poly.pdbx_strand_id
1 'polypeptide(L)'
;MRILAIDHGTVRMGIAISDELKMIAQPLEFIPAEPFSDFIDRLKELLSEYEVELLLIGMPRNMDGSYGDASIKVKEFAGVLKNSTAIPIKTYDERLTSVQANRALTQGRVKKNKKRKNVDAMAAAILLQSYLDSLA
;
A
#
# COMPACT_ATOMS: atom_id res chain seq x y z
N MET A 1 14.70 -3.92 -10.60
CA MET A 1 14.13 -4.37 -9.31
C MET A 1 13.24 -3.28 -8.74
N ARG A 2 12.01 -3.64 -8.32
CA ARG A 2 10.96 -2.67 -7.93
C ARG A 2 10.57 -2.81 -6.46
N ILE A 3 9.92 -1.80 -5.92
CA ILE A 3 9.29 -1.83 -4.58
C ILE A 3 7.77 -1.93 -4.78
N LEU A 4 7.13 -2.87 -4.10
CA LEU A 4 5.67 -3.02 -4.09
C LEU A 4 5.14 -2.56 -2.74
N ALA A 5 4.09 -1.73 -2.75
CA ALA A 5 3.40 -1.30 -1.55
C ALA A 5 2.02 -1.93 -1.41
N ILE A 6 1.66 -2.24 -0.17
CA ILE A 6 0.36 -2.77 0.24
C ILE A 6 -0.29 -1.78 1.21
N ASP A 7 -1.44 -1.26 0.83
CA ASP A 7 -2.38 -0.60 1.73
C ASP A 7 -3.35 -1.65 2.31
N HIS A 8 -3.26 -1.88 3.61
CA HIS A 8 -3.95 -2.97 4.30
C HIS A 8 -5.40 -2.56 4.64
N GLY A 9 -6.34 -2.99 3.80
CA GLY A 9 -7.77 -2.84 4.02
C GLY A 9 -8.45 -4.14 4.49
N THR A 10 -9.58 -4.03 5.19
CA THR A 10 -10.33 -5.19 5.70
C THR A 10 -11.12 -5.95 4.64
N VAL A 11 -11.37 -5.33 3.47
CA VAL A 11 -12.13 -5.94 2.36
C VAL A 11 -11.23 -6.19 1.15
N ARG A 12 -10.28 -5.28 0.92
CA ARG A 12 -9.37 -5.30 -0.23
C ARG A 12 -8.03 -4.72 0.17
N MET A 13 -6.97 -5.26 -0.40
CA MET A 13 -5.61 -4.77 -0.30
C MET A 13 -5.31 -3.90 -1.52
N GLY A 14 -4.95 -2.64 -1.30
CA GLY A 14 -4.49 -1.76 -2.36
C GLY A 14 -3.05 -2.06 -2.72
N ILE A 15 -2.75 -2.25 -4.01
CA ILE A 15 -1.41 -2.58 -4.48
C ILE A 15 -0.87 -1.45 -5.36
N ALA A 16 0.37 -1.04 -5.10
CA ALA A 16 1.11 -0.11 -5.93
C ALA A 16 2.54 -0.59 -6.17
N ILE A 17 3.15 -0.14 -7.26
CA ILE A 17 4.49 -0.56 -7.68
C ILE A 17 5.33 0.67 -8.04
N SER A 18 6.62 0.62 -7.76
CA SER A 18 7.57 1.63 -8.23
C SER A 18 7.99 1.35 -9.68
N ASP A 19 8.49 2.37 -10.37
CA ASP A 19 9.35 2.14 -11.52
C ASP A 19 10.72 1.55 -11.10
N GLU A 20 11.51 1.10 -12.07
CA GLU A 20 12.81 0.46 -11.82
C GLU A 20 13.85 1.43 -11.22
N LEU A 21 13.69 2.72 -11.51
CA LEU A 21 14.52 3.79 -10.96
C LEU A 21 14.08 4.21 -9.55
N LYS A 22 12.98 3.66 -9.03
CA LYS A 22 12.41 3.98 -7.70
C LYS A 22 12.12 5.48 -7.54
N MET A 23 11.71 6.13 -8.63
CA MET A 23 11.38 7.54 -8.69
C MET A 23 9.87 7.79 -8.55
N ILE A 24 9.05 6.94 -9.16
CA ILE A 24 7.60 7.16 -9.26
C ILE A 24 6.85 5.90 -8.83
N ALA A 25 5.81 6.09 -8.01
CA ALA A 25 4.86 5.06 -7.65
C ALA A 25 3.61 5.10 -8.54
N GLN A 26 3.11 3.92 -8.90
CA GLN A 26 1.88 3.78 -9.69
C GLN A 26 0.92 2.79 -9.02
N PRO A 27 -0.39 3.09 -8.97
CA PRO A 27 -1.38 2.13 -8.53
C PRO A 27 -1.45 0.98 -9.54
N LEU A 28 -1.47 -0.27 -9.04
CA LEU A 28 -1.48 -1.45 -9.88
C LEU A 28 -2.88 -2.06 -9.92
N GLU A 29 -3.32 -2.63 -8.79
CA GLU A 29 -4.63 -3.28 -8.69
C GLU A 29 -5.10 -3.36 -7.23
N PHE A 30 -6.27 -3.95 -7.03
CA PHE A 30 -6.72 -4.41 -5.73
C PHE A 30 -6.79 -5.92 -5.72
N ILE A 31 -6.40 -6.50 -4.58
CA ILE A 31 -6.60 -7.92 -4.33
C ILE A 31 -7.61 -8.06 -3.18
N PRO A 32 -8.65 -8.89 -3.28
CA PRO A 32 -9.54 -9.17 -2.16
C PRO A 32 -8.75 -9.62 -0.92
N ALA A 33 -9.15 -9.16 0.27
CA ALA A 33 -8.48 -9.55 1.52
C ALA A 33 -8.79 -11.01 1.92
N GLU A 34 -9.96 -11.49 1.50
CA GLU A 34 -10.42 -12.86 1.74
C GLU A 34 -10.89 -13.51 0.41
N PRO A 35 -10.63 -14.81 0.20
CA PRO A 35 -9.81 -15.69 1.05
C PRO A 35 -8.33 -15.29 1.09
N PHE A 36 -7.69 -15.41 2.25
CA PHE A 36 -6.29 -14.99 2.41
C PHE A 36 -5.32 -15.81 1.54
N SER A 37 -5.64 -17.07 1.24
CA SER A 37 -4.88 -17.91 0.29
C SER A 37 -4.79 -17.25 -1.09
N ASP A 38 -5.91 -16.78 -1.60
CA ASP A 38 -6.03 -16.21 -2.94
C ASP A 38 -5.28 -14.88 -3.01
N PHE A 39 -5.31 -14.12 -1.90
CA PHE A 39 -4.48 -12.94 -1.74
C PHE A 39 -2.98 -13.25 -1.86
N ILE A 40 -2.52 -14.28 -1.13
CA ILE A 40 -1.12 -14.69 -1.14
C ILE A 40 -0.69 -15.19 -2.51
N ASP A 41 -1.52 -15.98 -3.19
CA ASP A 41 -1.21 -16.51 -4.52
C ASP A 41 -1.07 -15.38 -5.53
N ARG A 42 -2.03 -14.45 -5.56
CA ARG A 42 -1.94 -13.27 -6.43
C ARG A 42 -0.76 -12.38 -6.08
N LEU A 43 -0.48 -12.17 -4.78
CA LEU A 43 0.69 -11.39 -4.36
C LEU A 43 1.99 -12.03 -4.88
N LYS A 44 2.15 -13.36 -4.78
CA LYS A 44 3.35 -14.06 -5.28
C LYS A 44 3.53 -13.92 -6.78
N GLU A 45 2.45 -13.98 -7.56
CA GLU A 45 2.49 -13.71 -9.00
C GLU A 45 3.07 -12.32 -9.27
N LEU A 46 2.54 -11.29 -8.60
CA LEU A 46 3.02 -9.90 -8.75
C LEU A 46 4.48 -9.73 -8.32
N LEU A 47 4.89 -10.38 -7.22
CA LEU A 47 6.28 -10.32 -6.75
C LEU A 47 7.25 -10.87 -7.80
N SER A 48 6.85 -11.95 -8.49
CA SER A 48 7.65 -12.55 -9.56
C SER A 48 7.59 -11.74 -10.86
N GLU A 49 6.40 -11.30 -11.28
CA GLU A 49 6.17 -10.57 -12.53
C GLU A 49 6.95 -9.25 -12.57
N TYR A 50 6.97 -8.52 -11.45
CA TYR A 50 7.58 -7.19 -11.38
C TYR A 50 9.01 -7.17 -10.83
N GLU A 51 9.58 -8.33 -10.51
CA GLU A 51 10.90 -8.49 -9.88
C GLU A 51 11.04 -7.60 -8.63
N VAL A 52 10.11 -7.82 -7.68
CA VAL A 52 10.02 -7.01 -6.46
C VAL A 52 11.14 -7.40 -5.50
N GLU A 53 11.89 -6.41 -5.02
CA GLU A 53 12.97 -6.60 -4.03
C GLU A 53 12.56 -6.23 -2.60
N LEU A 54 11.46 -5.49 -2.44
CA LEU A 54 10.98 -4.99 -1.16
C LEU A 54 9.47 -4.86 -1.17
N LEU A 55 8.84 -5.41 -0.13
CA LEU A 55 7.45 -5.16 0.21
C LEU A 55 7.36 -4.06 1.25
N LEU A 56 6.60 -3.02 0.93
CA LEU A 56 6.27 -1.93 1.83
C LEU A 56 4.83 -2.08 2.33
N ILE A 57 4.61 -2.02 3.64
CA ILE A 57 3.25 -2.08 4.20
C ILE A 57 2.98 -0.79 4.97
N GLY A 58 1.83 -0.17 4.67
CA GLY A 58 1.34 1.01 5.35
C GLY A 58 1.06 0.73 6.83
N MET A 59 1.60 1.54 7.72
CA MET A 59 1.39 1.42 9.16
C MET A 59 0.61 2.64 9.68
N PRO A 60 -0.69 2.48 9.96
CA PRO A 60 -1.52 3.59 10.43
C PRO A 60 -1.09 4.00 11.83
N ARG A 61 -0.98 5.31 12.05
CA ARG A 61 -0.79 5.92 13.37
C ARG A 61 -1.96 6.82 13.68
N ASN A 62 -2.29 6.91 14.97
CA ASN A 62 -3.26 7.87 15.45
C ASN A 62 -2.72 9.30 15.30
N MET A 63 -3.61 10.29 15.34
CA MET A 63 -3.24 11.71 15.20
C MET A 63 -2.31 12.21 16.31
N ASP A 64 -2.28 11.53 17.46
CA ASP A 64 -1.37 11.80 18.58
C ASP A 64 -0.01 11.06 18.43
N GLY A 65 0.20 10.33 17.33
CA GLY A 65 1.41 9.55 17.06
C GLY A 65 1.44 8.16 17.70
N SER A 66 0.41 7.79 18.47
CA SER A 66 0.30 6.47 19.08
C SER A 66 -0.09 5.39 18.07
N TYR A 67 0.17 4.13 18.43
CA TYR A 67 -0.20 2.96 17.66
C TYR A 67 -1.50 2.38 18.23
N GLY A 68 -2.58 2.44 17.47
CA GLY A 68 -3.88 1.85 17.83
C GLY A 68 -4.09 0.45 17.25
N ASP A 69 -5.30 -0.10 17.42
CA ASP A 69 -5.68 -1.46 16.98
C ASP A 69 -5.39 -1.74 15.51
N ALA A 70 -5.54 -0.74 14.64
CA ALA A 70 -5.24 -0.87 13.21
C ALA A 70 -3.76 -1.20 12.95
N SER A 71 -2.85 -0.65 13.76
CA SER A 71 -1.42 -0.92 13.64
C SER A 71 -1.05 -2.33 14.14
N ILE A 72 -1.81 -2.88 15.09
CA ILE A 72 -1.64 -4.26 15.57
C ILE A 72 -1.99 -5.23 14.44
N LYS A 73 -3.13 -5.01 13.79
CA LYS A 73 -3.56 -5.82 12.63
C LYS A 73 -2.52 -5.80 11.51
N VAL A 74 -1.95 -4.63 11.22
CA VAL A 74 -0.87 -4.52 10.21
C VAL A 74 0.38 -5.29 10.64
N LYS A 75 0.78 -5.25 11.93
CA LYS A 75 1.92 -6.03 12.42
C LYS A 75 1.68 -7.53 12.32
N GLU A 76 0.49 -8.00 12.68
CA GLU A 76 0.09 -9.39 12.57
C GLU A 76 0.11 -9.84 11.10
N PHE A 77 -0.50 -9.05 10.22
CA PHE A 77 -0.49 -9.27 8.77
C PHE A 77 0.94 -9.34 8.21
N ALA A 78 1.82 -8.40 8.58
CA ALA A 78 3.22 -8.43 8.19
C ALA A 78 3.95 -9.68 8.73
N GLY A 79 3.61 -10.13 9.93
CA GLY A 79 4.13 -11.38 10.52
C GLY A 79 3.71 -12.61 9.73
N VAL A 80 2.43 -12.70 9.33
CA VAL A 80 1.92 -13.80 8.50
C VAL A 80 2.56 -13.77 7.11
N LEU A 81 2.69 -12.59 6.51
CA LEU A 81 3.30 -12.43 5.19
C LEU A 81 4.77 -12.85 5.16
N LYS A 82 5.54 -12.58 6.22
CA LYS A 82 6.94 -13.02 6.33
C LYS A 82 7.11 -14.53 6.21
N ASN A 83 6.11 -15.32 6.60
CA ASN A 83 6.14 -16.78 6.47
C ASN A 83 5.76 -17.25 5.05
N SER A 84 5.23 -16.36 4.21
CA SER A 84 4.67 -16.66 2.90
C SER A 84 5.54 -16.18 1.73
N THR A 85 6.54 -15.34 1.98
CA THR A 85 7.47 -14.82 0.96
C THR A 85 8.88 -14.62 1.51
N ALA A 86 9.88 -14.80 0.66
CA ALA A 86 11.28 -14.49 0.96
C ALA A 86 11.63 -13.00 0.75
N ILE A 87 10.72 -12.22 0.16
CA ILE A 87 10.93 -10.80 -0.09
C ILE A 87 10.97 -10.03 1.24
N PRO A 88 11.99 -9.21 1.49
CA PRO A 88 12.06 -8.35 2.66
C PRO A 88 10.78 -7.50 2.82
N ILE A 89 10.28 -7.42 4.05
CA ILE A 89 9.09 -6.63 4.38
C ILE A 89 9.48 -5.47 5.30
N LYS A 90 9.11 -4.25 4.92
CA LYS A 90 9.27 -3.03 5.70
C LYS A 90 7.93 -2.36 5.93
N THR A 91 7.67 -1.98 7.17
CA THR A 91 6.51 -1.13 7.50
C THR A 91 6.90 0.34 7.36
N TYR A 92 6.04 1.16 6.77
CA TYR A 92 6.26 2.60 6.65
C TYR A 92 5.15 3.39 7.30
N ASP A 93 5.54 4.47 7.98
CA ASP A 93 4.65 5.26 8.82
C ASP A 93 3.75 6.17 7.98
N GLU A 94 2.44 5.92 8.04
CA GLU A 94 1.41 6.70 7.37
C GLU A 94 0.96 7.89 8.23
N ARG A 95 1.84 8.88 8.42
CA ARG A 95 1.47 10.12 9.14
C ARG A 95 0.62 11.10 8.30
N LEU A 96 0.53 10.90 6.99
CA LEU A 96 0.09 11.94 6.07
C LEU A 96 -0.70 11.38 4.88
N THR A 97 -1.95 10.93 5.04
CA THR A 97 -2.71 10.59 3.81
C THR A 97 -4.21 10.85 3.80
N SER A 98 -5.00 10.79 4.88
CA SER A 98 -6.44 11.07 4.70
C SER A 98 -6.72 12.53 4.30
N VAL A 99 -6.00 13.50 4.85
CA VAL A 99 -6.19 14.93 4.52
C VAL A 99 -5.47 15.32 3.23
N GLN A 100 -4.25 14.83 3.00
CA GLN A 100 -3.48 15.11 1.78
C GLN A 100 -4.04 14.40 0.55
N ALA A 101 -4.46 13.13 0.66
CA ALA A 101 -5.16 12.44 -0.44
C ALA A 101 -6.49 13.15 -0.75
N ASN A 102 -7.27 13.55 0.26
CA ASN A 102 -8.49 14.33 0.02
C ASN A 102 -8.20 15.69 -0.64
N ARG A 103 -7.11 16.38 -0.29
CA ARG A 103 -6.72 17.66 -0.93
C ARG A 103 -6.28 17.46 -2.39
N ALA A 104 -5.43 16.47 -2.67
CA ALA A 104 -5.03 16.12 -4.04
C ALA A 104 -6.24 15.73 -4.91
N LEU A 105 -7.21 15.02 -4.34
CA LEU A 105 -8.46 14.62 -5.00
C LEU A 105 -9.49 15.75 -5.15
N THR A 106 -9.29 16.90 -4.51
CA THR A 106 -10.21 18.05 -4.59
C THR A 106 -9.74 19.09 -5.60
N GLN A 107 -8.46 19.13 -5.93
CA GLN A 107 -7.93 20.01 -6.99
C GLN A 107 -8.22 19.49 -8.41
N GLY A 108 -8.46 18.19 -8.59
CA GLY A 108 -8.97 17.63 -9.84
C GLY A 108 -10.50 17.74 -9.93
N ARG A 109 -11.02 18.61 -10.78
CA ARG A 109 -12.47 18.75 -11.07
C ARG A 109 -13.04 17.47 -11.73
N VAL A 110 -13.36 16.44 -10.95
CA VAL A 110 -14.04 15.23 -11.46
C VAL A 110 -15.17 14.79 -10.51
N LYS A 111 -16.35 14.55 -11.08
CA LYS A 111 -17.66 14.34 -10.40
C LYS A 111 -17.63 13.29 -9.26
N LYS A 112 -18.23 13.65 -8.12
CA LYS A 112 -18.25 12.94 -6.81
C LYS A 112 -18.56 11.43 -6.81
N ASN A 113 -19.33 10.90 -7.77
CA ASN A 113 -19.73 9.48 -7.75
C ASN A 113 -18.72 8.52 -8.37
N LYS A 114 -17.76 9.01 -9.17
CA LYS A 114 -16.66 8.19 -9.74
C LYS A 114 -15.45 8.10 -8.79
N LYS A 115 -15.44 8.87 -7.69
CA LYS A 115 -14.36 8.90 -6.68
C LYS A 115 -14.15 7.57 -5.95
N ARG A 116 -15.20 6.91 -5.45
CA ARG A 116 -15.03 5.78 -4.50
C ARG A 116 -14.38 4.52 -5.08
N LYS A 117 -14.40 4.32 -6.41
CA LYS A 117 -13.73 3.15 -7.03
C LYS A 117 -12.25 3.38 -7.34
N ASN A 118 -11.85 4.63 -7.63
CA ASN A 118 -10.47 4.97 -8.03
C ASN A 118 -9.63 5.59 -6.91
N VAL A 119 -10.24 6.01 -5.79
CA VAL A 119 -9.53 6.65 -4.67
C VAL A 119 -8.74 5.65 -3.82
N ASP A 120 -9.22 4.41 -3.71
CA ASP A 120 -8.64 3.48 -2.73
C ASP A 120 -7.33 2.83 -3.23
N ALA A 121 -7.05 2.78 -4.54
CA ALA A 121 -5.77 2.25 -5.07
C ALA A 121 -4.70 3.35 -5.05
N MET A 122 -5.15 4.60 -5.04
CA MET A 122 -4.28 5.76 -4.91
C MET A 122 -3.62 5.79 -3.54
N ALA A 123 -4.24 5.23 -2.50
CA ALA A 123 -3.66 5.20 -1.16
C ALA A 123 -2.31 4.45 -1.13
N ALA A 124 -2.27 3.23 -1.68
CA ALA A 124 -1.03 2.46 -1.81
C ALA A 124 0.03 3.19 -2.64
N ALA A 125 -0.37 3.88 -3.71
CA ALA A 125 0.55 4.66 -4.54
C ALA A 125 1.10 5.90 -3.82
N ILE A 126 0.27 6.62 -3.07
CA ILE A 126 0.70 7.76 -2.25
C ILE A 126 1.63 7.30 -1.13
N LEU A 127 1.30 6.18 -0.45
CA LEU A 127 2.16 5.54 0.54
C LEU A 127 3.53 5.25 -0.06
N LEU A 128 3.56 4.58 -1.21
CA LEU A 128 4.80 4.22 -1.87
C LEU A 128 5.58 5.46 -2.30
N GLN A 129 4.94 6.44 -2.93
CA GLN A 129 5.60 7.69 -3.34
C GLN A 129 6.22 8.40 -2.14
N SER A 130 5.50 8.48 -1.02
CA SER A 130 6.00 9.09 0.22
C SER A 130 7.22 8.36 0.78
N TYR A 131 7.34 7.05 0.53
CA TYR A 131 8.53 6.28 0.89
C TYR A 131 9.67 6.54 -0.10
N LEU A 132 9.42 6.52 -1.40
CA LEU A 132 10.42 6.79 -2.44
C LEU A 132 11.03 8.19 -2.26
N ASP A 133 10.20 9.21 -2.04
CA ASP A 133 10.61 10.58 -1.79
C ASP A 133 11.47 10.72 -0.52
N SER A 134 11.33 9.81 0.45
CA SER A 134 12.15 9.79 1.68
C SER A 134 13.53 9.15 1.50
N LEU A 135 13.75 8.46 0.37
CA LEU A 135 15.03 7.85 0.02
C LEU A 135 15.94 8.79 -0.79
N ALA A 136 15.37 9.85 -1.38
CA ALA A 136 16.06 10.87 -2.15
C ALA A 136 16.69 11.95 -1.25
#